data_AF-A0A7I4FHB9-F1
#
_entry.id   AF-A0A7I4FHB9-F1
#
_cell.length_a   1.000
_cell.length_b   1.000
_cell.length_c   1.000
_cell.angle_alpha   90.00
_cell.angle_beta   90.00
_cell.angle_gamma   90.00
#
_symmetry.space_group_name_H-M   'P 1'
#
loop_
_entity.id
_entity.type
_entity.pdbx_description
1 polymer ?
#
loop_
_entity_poly.entity_id
_entity_poly.type
_entity_poly.pdbx_seq_one_letter_code
_entity_poly.pdbx_strand_id
1 'polypeptide(L)'
;MGVEYPSPEDVMEEQEANKPLLVGPSFQQFETNPKESRISVNPEASGSGGFGFKYEPRPYRDKFFSYLFVATVLVTYIFGFLAIKNAESESAIEAKVQFARYDPDSGQCKPIQHAYVGSTPIHVSPSHGRRAYEKDADPVNAAAILVPVIGTLALILPVSLGVFWLLRYHTRQLVTAILCLLCIIPISVAVLASTVCLLSKDVCSQAPVSWIITSVVLGFLALLMLLQFFGMLKRRSRVDLAIQIIQTATEALKHNLYLLLVGPILSLVVVLISGPMAVFIWYAIFIGKVSPNFDAIRDPANMCDQATGAPCCEYQPAGFVFAYIMLVGIAVTWVVMVASQVKVLVVTGTIAQWYFAPAGSSTVGSTKRSLRNALGPSFGTACLSSLIITIMAMLRSLTNTEAGKLGSSILACFIRACFSWLFQIVESFTLFTNNFAAISGDSFCTSARATLNLLRRNFLSTVMVEIMAQTVLSGIVLTTAFINFGVVRAPFKPLPLGVLSSYFALGSSHRGGCMSS
;
A
#
# COMPACT_ATOMS: atom_id res chain seq x y z
N MET A 1 -21.91 -45.29 41.80
CA MET A 1 -21.19 -44.71 40.64
C MET A 1 -20.45 -43.49 41.18
N GLY A 2 -19.19 -43.68 41.57
CA GLY A 2 -18.37 -42.59 42.11
C GLY A 2 -17.93 -41.70 40.97
N VAL A 3 -18.21 -40.40 41.10
CA VAL A 3 -17.68 -39.37 40.19
C VAL A 3 -16.23 -39.15 40.58
N GLU A 4 -15.33 -39.54 39.69
CA GLU A 4 -13.89 -39.35 39.82
C GLU A 4 -13.59 -37.88 39.55
N TYR A 5 -13.15 -37.16 40.59
CA TYR A 5 -12.71 -35.78 40.45
C TYR A 5 -11.27 -35.76 39.91
N PRO A 6 -10.97 -34.92 38.91
CA PRO A 6 -9.62 -34.85 38.35
C PRO A 6 -8.61 -34.40 39.41
N SER A 7 -7.41 -34.97 39.32
CA SER A 7 -6.28 -34.67 40.18
C SER A 7 -5.88 -33.19 40.06
N PRO A 8 -5.40 -32.54 41.14
CA PRO A 8 -4.87 -31.17 41.07
C PRO A 8 -3.74 -31.01 40.03
N GLU A 9 -3.03 -32.08 39.70
CA GLU A 9 -1.99 -32.09 38.66
C GLU A 9 -2.58 -31.95 37.24
N ASP A 10 -3.72 -32.59 36.96
CA ASP A 10 -4.39 -32.52 35.66
C ASP A 10 -4.96 -31.10 35.40
N VAL A 11 -5.41 -30.42 36.46
CA VAL A 11 -5.91 -29.03 36.39
C VAL A 11 -4.76 -28.03 36.20
N MET A 12 -3.58 -28.32 36.76
CA MET A 12 -2.39 -27.51 36.56
C MET A 12 -1.83 -27.62 35.13
N GLU A 13 -1.82 -28.82 34.55
CA GLU A 13 -1.31 -29.06 33.20
C GLU A 13 -2.22 -28.41 32.12
N GLU A 14 -3.54 -28.42 32.33
CA GLU A 14 -4.49 -27.72 31.47
C GLU A 14 -4.43 -26.18 31.62
N GLN A 15 -4.04 -25.66 32.80
CA GLN A 15 -3.79 -24.23 33.01
C GLN A 15 -2.44 -23.76 32.46
N GLU A 16 -1.43 -24.63 32.39
CA GLU A 16 -0.14 -24.31 31.78
C GLU A 16 -0.22 -24.28 30.25
N ALA A 17 -1.06 -25.14 29.65
CA ALA A 17 -1.35 -25.12 28.22
C ALA A 17 -2.11 -23.85 27.75
N ASN A 18 -2.75 -23.13 28.67
CA ASN A 18 -3.57 -21.94 28.38
C ASN A 18 -2.91 -20.59 28.75
N LYS A 19 -1.67 -20.60 29.26
CA LYS A 19 -0.91 -19.35 29.47
C LYS A 19 -0.42 -18.80 28.13
N PRO A 20 -0.56 -17.49 27.85
CA PRO A 20 0.07 -16.92 26.67
C PRO A 20 1.58 -17.13 26.77
N LEU A 21 2.16 -17.78 25.76
CA LEU A 21 3.60 -18.07 25.58
C LEU A 21 4.52 -16.84 25.67
N LEU A 22 4.00 -15.64 25.92
CA LEU A 22 4.73 -14.38 25.94
C LEU A 22 5.69 -14.20 27.13
N VAL A 23 5.66 -15.08 28.13
CA VAL A 23 6.58 -15.01 29.27
C VAL A 23 7.71 -16.02 29.07
N GLY A 24 8.80 -15.58 28.43
CA GLY A 24 10.08 -16.27 28.52
C GLY A 24 10.59 -16.29 29.96
N PRO A 25 11.49 -17.21 30.34
CA PRO A 25 11.95 -17.35 31.71
C PRO A 25 12.62 -16.07 32.18
N SER A 26 12.01 -15.45 33.20
CA SER A 26 12.55 -14.47 34.15
C SER A 26 13.76 -13.66 33.68
N PHE A 27 13.49 -12.39 33.34
CA PHE A 27 14.43 -11.28 33.37
C PHE A 27 15.31 -11.33 34.63
N GLN A 28 16.56 -11.78 34.50
CA GLN A 28 17.63 -11.41 35.40
C GLN A 28 18.65 -10.60 34.59
N GLN A 29 18.72 -9.31 34.89
CA GLN A 29 19.78 -8.42 34.43
C GLN A 29 21.12 -8.97 34.92
N PHE A 30 21.95 -9.48 34.01
CA PHE A 30 23.36 -9.65 34.26
C PHE A 30 24.15 -8.84 33.22
N GLU A 31 24.87 -7.84 33.72
CA GLU A 31 25.90 -7.11 32.98
C GLU A 31 26.90 -8.11 32.41
N THR A 32 27.21 -8.01 31.12
CA THR A 32 28.33 -8.76 30.55
C THR A 32 29.25 -7.87 29.73
N ASN A 33 30.53 -8.07 30.02
CA ASN A 33 31.72 -7.36 29.58
C ASN A 33 31.95 -7.56 28.05
N PRO A 34 32.28 -6.52 27.26
CA PRO A 34 32.29 -6.63 25.81
C PRO A 34 33.68 -7.07 25.32
N LYS A 35 33.98 -8.37 25.33
CA LYS A 35 35.18 -8.92 24.67
C LYS A 35 35.15 -10.45 24.56
N GLU A 36 34.29 -10.99 23.69
CA GLU A 36 34.62 -12.24 22.98
C GLU A 36 33.79 -12.37 21.70
N SER A 37 34.48 -12.31 20.57
CA SER A 37 33.90 -12.38 19.23
C SER A 37 33.86 -13.83 18.73
N ARG A 38 32.69 -14.21 18.20
CA ARG A 38 32.34 -15.51 17.58
C ARG A 38 32.24 -16.70 18.53
N ILE A 39 31.00 -17.10 18.84
CA ILE A 39 30.71 -18.47 19.30
C ILE A 39 29.50 -19.03 18.57
N SER A 40 29.69 -20.27 18.13
CA SER A 40 28.76 -21.23 17.55
C SER A 40 27.62 -21.57 18.52
N VAL A 41 26.38 -21.49 18.05
CA VAL A 41 25.25 -22.12 18.73
C VAL A 41 25.50 -23.62 18.71
N ASN A 42 25.65 -24.25 19.88
CA ASN A 42 25.79 -25.70 19.99
C ASN A 42 24.45 -26.34 19.55
N PRO A 43 24.40 -27.12 18.45
CA PRO A 43 23.16 -27.67 17.91
C PRO A 43 22.47 -28.67 18.85
N GLU A 44 23.16 -29.20 19.86
CA GLU A 44 22.59 -30.20 20.78
C GLU A 44 21.55 -29.63 21.76
N ALA A 45 21.36 -28.31 21.83
CA ALA A 45 20.20 -27.73 22.54
C ALA A 45 18.89 -27.83 21.74
N SER A 46 18.91 -28.33 20.49
CA SER A 46 17.70 -28.59 19.69
C SER A 46 17.18 -30.03 19.85
N GLY A 47 17.35 -30.63 21.02
CA GLY A 47 16.77 -31.92 21.37
C GLY A 47 15.32 -31.78 21.85
N SER A 48 14.40 -32.27 21.02
CA SER A 48 12.94 -32.49 21.24
C SER A 48 12.03 -31.48 20.55
N GLY A 49 11.59 -31.80 19.32
CA GLY A 49 10.27 -31.50 18.72
C GLY A 49 9.61 -30.12 18.89
N GLY A 50 10.31 -29.09 19.37
CA GLY A 50 9.76 -27.84 19.84
C GLY A 50 9.76 -26.76 18.77
N PHE A 51 8.76 -25.87 18.84
CA PHE A 51 8.70 -24.68 18.01
C PHE A 51 9.85 -23.73 18.39
N GLY A 52 10.78 -23.49 17.45
CA GLY A 52 11.96 -22.66 17.69
C GLY A 52 12.65 -22.18 16.41
N PHE A 53 13.50 -21.16 16.54
CA PHE A 53 14.24 -20.62 15.40
C PHE A 53 15.37 -21.56 14.97
N LYS A 54 15.39 -21.95 13.69
CA LYS A 54 16.50 -22.76 13.14
C LYS A 54 17.67 -21.86 12.74
N TYR A 55 18.80 -22.02 13.45
CA TYR A 55 20.04 -21.25 13.25
C TYR A 55 20.94 -21.81 12.14
N GLU A 56 20.71 -23.05 11.69
CA GLU A 56 21.50 -23.72 10.66
C GLU A 56 21.36 -23.07 9.27
N PRO A 57 22.34 -23.28 8.36
CA PRO A 57 22.23 -22.85 6.97
C PRO A 57 20.97 -23.42 6.32
N ARG A 58 20.11 -22.53 5.81
CA ARG A 58 18.81 -22.92 5.25
C ARG A 58 18.95 -23.36 3.79
N PRO A 59 18.31 -24.46 3.36
CA PRO A 59 18.22 -24.82 1.95
C PRO A 59 17.33 -23.82 1.20
N TYR A 60 17.62 -23.59 -0.08
CA TYR A 60 16.80 -22.75 -0.95
C TYR A 60 15.41 -23.36 -1.18
N ARG A 61 14.36 -22.63 -0.81
CA ARG A 61 12.94 -23.03 -0.94
C ARG A 61 12.25 -22.29 -2.08
N ASP A 62 11.26 -22.94 -2.69
CA ASP A 62 10.32 -22.34 -3.65
C ASP A 62 11.00 -21.60 -4.85
N LYS A 63 12.12 -22.14 -5.33
CA LYS A 63 12.99 -21.51 -6.36
C LYS A 63 12.25 -21.07 -7.62
N PHE A 64 11.26 -21.85 -8.06
CA PHE A 64 10.43 -21.55 -9.23
C PHE A 64 9.85 -20.13 -9.18
N PHE A 65 9.30 -19.72 -8.04
CA PHE A 65 8.66 -18.40 -7.90
C PHE A 65 9.69 -17.27 -7.89
N SER A 66 10.91 -17.52 -7.41
CA SER A 66 12.01 -16.57 -7.53
C SER A 66 12.42 -16.37 -8.99
N TYR A 67 12.54 -17.46 -9.78
CA TYR A 67 12.85 -17.34 -11.20
C TYR A 67 11.72 -16.66 -11.98
N LEU A 68 10.46 -16.98 -11.68
CA LEU A 68 9.30 -16.35 -12.29
C LEU A 68 9.28 -14.84 -12.03
N PHE A 69 9.54 -14.41 -10.80
CA PHE A 69 9.61 -12.99 -10.45
C PHE A 69 10.70 -12.26 -11.24
N VAL A 70 11.92 -12.81 -11.28
CA VAL A 70 13.04 -12.21 -12.02
C VAL A 70 12.73 -12.18 -13.52
N ALA A 71 12.16 -13.24 -14.09
CA ALA A 71 11.77 -13.29 -15.49
C ALA A 71 10.72 -12.22 -15.81
N THR A 72 9.69 -12.03 -14.99
CA THR A 72 8.68 -11.00 -15.20
C THR A 72 9.30 -9.60 -15.19
N VAL A 73 10.17 -9.29 -14.22
CA VAL A 73 10.86 -8.00 -14.18
C VAL A 73 11.72 -7.81 -15.43
N LEU A 74 12.54 -8.79 -15.81
CA LEU A 74 13.40 -8.71 -16.98
C LEU A 74 12.62 -8.51 -18.27
N VAL A 75 11.53 -9.27 -18.47
CA VAL A 75 10.67 -9.14 -19.66
C VAL A 75 10.09 -7.73 -19.74
N THR A 76 9.59 -7.17 -18.63
CA THR A 76 9.08 -5.79 -18.58
C THR A 76 10.17 -4.78 -18.98
N TYR A 77 11.40 -4.93 -18.49
CA TYR A 77 12.51 -4.07 -18.86
C TYR A 77 12.89 -4.21 -20.35
N ILE A 78 12.93 -5.42 -20.89
CA ILE A 78 13.26 -5.66 -22.30
C ILE A 78 12.24 -4.94 -23.20
N PHE A 79 10.95 -5.10 -22.94
CA PHE A 79 9.91 -4.38 -23.68
C PHE A 79 10.01 -2.86 -23.50
N GLY A 80 10.36 -2.39 -22.31
CA GLY A 80 10.57 -0.96 -22.05
C GLY A 80 11.75 -0.36 -22.83
N PHE A 81 12.87 -1.07 -22.93
CA PHE A 81 13.99 -0.63 -23.77
C PHE A 81 13.64 -0.63 -25.27
N LEU A 82 12.86 -1.62 -25.73
CA LEU A 82 12.34 -1.62 -27.09
C LEU A 82 11.38 -0.46 -27.32
N ALA A 83 10.57 -0.10 -26.32
CA ALA A 83 9.67 1.03 -26.40
C ALA A 83 10.42 2.35 -26.57
N ILE A 84 11.48 2.59 -25.78
CA ILE A 84 12.32 3.79 -25.94
C ILE A 84 12.92 3.88 -27.35
N LYS A 85 13.41 2.77 -27.91
CA LYS A 85 14.03 2.75 -29.24
C LYS A 85 13.07 3.05 -30.38
N ASN A 86 11.80 2.67 -30.22
CA ASN A 86 10.78 2.78 -31.26
C ASN A 86 9.83 3.97 -31.03
N ALA A 87 9.94 4.67 -29.91
CA ALA A 87 9.11 5.82 -29.59
C ALA A 87 9.40 6.97 -30.56
N GLU A 88 8.34 7.55 -31.11
CA GLU A 88 8.45 8.77 -31.89
C GLU A 88 8.50 9.98 -30.96
N SER A 89 9.13 11.08 -31.39
CA SER A 89 9.10 12.32 -30.61
C SER A 89 7.71 12.95 -30.66
N GLU A 90 7.26 13.54 -29.55
CA GLU A 90 5.97 14.23 -29.44
C GLU A 90 5.72 15.23 -30.58
N SER A 91 6.69 16.09 -30.90
CA SER A 91 6.61 17.03 -32.04
C SER A 91 6.42 16.36 -33.41
N ALA A 92 6.91 15.13 -33.59
CA ALA A 92 6.70 14.38 -34.83
C ALA A 92 5.28 13.82 -34.91
N ILE A 93 4.69 13.45 -33.78
CA ILE A 93 3.31 12.99 -33.69
C ILE A 93 2.35 14.16 -33.94
N GLU A 94 2.58 15.30 -33.29
CA GLU A 94 1.78 16.52 -33.52
C GLU A 94 1.82 16.95 -34.99
N ALA A 95 3.00 16.93 -35.61
CA ALA A 95 3.12 17.21 -37.04
C ALA A 95 2.32 16.21 -37.89
N LYS A 96 2.38 14.91 -37.58
CA LYS A 96 1.58 13.89 -38.30
C LYS A 96 0.08 14.09 -38.15
N VAL A 97 -0.39 14.53 -36.98
CA VAL A 97 -1.83 14.80 -36.74
C VAL A 97 -2.27 16.08 -37.46
N GLN A 98 -1.49 17.16 -37.37
CA GLN A 98 -1.80 18.44 -38.01
C GLN A 98 -1.85 18.35 -39.54
N PHE A 99 -0.97 17.53 -40.15
CA PHE A 99 -0.90 17.36 -41.60
C PHE A 99 -1.62 16.11 -42.10
N ALA A 100 -2.45 15.45 -41.26
CA ALA A 100 -3.30 14.34 -41.70
C ALA A 100 -4.67 14.86 -42.15
N ARG A 101 -5.11 14.40 -43.33
CA ARG A 101 -6.51 14.56 -43.76
C ARG A 101 -7.18 13.20 -43.86
N TYR A 102 -8.46 13.18 -43.48
CA TYR A 102 -9.32 12.02 -43.68
C TYR A 102 -9.67 11.88 -45.15
N ASP A 103 -9.37 10.72 -45.72
CA ASP A 103 -9.72 10.36 -47.09
C ASP A 103 -10.96 9.44 -47.05
N PRO A 104 -12.15 9.92 -47.47
CA PRO A 104 -13.39 9.17 -47.38
C PRO A 104 -13.41 7.91 -48.25
N ASP A 105 -12.61 7.86 -49.32
CA ASP A 105 -12.57 6.71 -50.24
C ASP A 105 -11.76 5.54 -49.68
N SER A 106 -10.70 5.84 -48.92
CA SER A 106 -9.86 4.81 -48.28
C SER A 106 -10.19 4.57 -46.81
N GLY A 107 -11.01 5.43 -46.19
CA GLY A 107 -11.33 5.37 -44.77
C GLY A 107 -10.11 5.55 -43.87
N GLN A 108 -9.03 6.16 -44.36
CA GLN A 108 -7.76 6.32 -43.65
C GLN A 108 -7.33 7.79 -43.62
N CYS A 109 -6.58 8.14 -42.57
CA CYS A 109 -5.91 9.43 -42.46
C CYS A 109 -4.57 9.37 -43.19
N LYS A 110 -4.41 10.16 -44.26
CA LYS A 110 -3.18 10.22 -45.06
C LYS A 110 -2.45 11.56 -44.83
N PRO A 111 -1.11 11.56 -44.82
CA PRO A 111 -0.35 12.80 -44.74
C PRO A 111 -0.52 13.62 -46.03
N ILE A 112 -0.71 14.92 -45.87
CA ILE A 112 -0.76 15.87 -46.99
C ILE A 112 0.67 16.06 -47.51
N GLN A 113 0.95 15.60 -48.74
CA GLN A 113 2.27 15.78 -49.36
C GLN A 113 2.53 17.20 -49.87
N HIS A 114 1.47 17.99 -50.13
CA HIS A 114 1.55 19.36 -50.61
C HIS A 114 0.47 20.23 -49.97
N ALA A 115 0.87 21.20 -49.14
CA ALA A 115 -0.02 22.26 -48.69
C ALA A 115 0.09 23.43 -49.69
N TYR A 116 -1.01 23.84 -50.30
CA TYR A 116 -1.05 25.00 -51.18
C TYR A 116 -1.57 26.20 -50.40
N VAL A 117 -0.79 27.28 -50.34
CA VAL A 117 -1.28 28.60 -49.89
C VAL A 117 -1.36 29.48 -51.13
N GLY A 118 -2.55 29.59 -51.71
CA GLY A 118 -2.71 30.12 -53.07
C GLY A 118 -2.21 29.14 -54.13
N SER A 119 -1.45 29.62 -55.13
CA SER A 119 -0.96 28.82 -56.27
C SER A 119 0.44 28.21 -56.08
N THR A 120 1.06 28.34 -54.90
CA THR A 120 2.41 27.82 -54.64
C THR A 120 2.38 26.56 -53.77
N PRO A 121 3.02 25.46 -54.20
CA PRO A 121 3.16 24.26 -53.36
C PRO A 121 4.19 24.54 -52.25
N ILE A 122 3.76 24.47 -50.99
CA ILE A 122 4.65 24.48 -49.83
C ILE A 122 5.06 23.03 -49.54
N HIS A 123 6.36 22.75 -49.69
CA HIS A 123 6.96 21.55 -49.12
C HIS A 123 7.05 21.73 -47.61
N VAL A 124 6.09 21.16 -46.88
CA VAL A 124 6.11 21.16 -45.42
C VAL A 124 6.98 20.00 -44.96
N SER A 125 8.26 20.30 -44.66
CA SER A 125 9.15 19.33 -44.03
C SER A 125 8.83 19.23 -42.53
N PRO A 126 8.62 18.02 -41.96
CA PRO A 126 8.28 17.81 -40.54
C PRO A 126 9.34 18.30 -39.54
N SER A 127 10.52 18.72 -40.01
CA SER A 127 11.70 18.99 -39.18
C SER A 127 11.70 20.33 -38.43
N HIS A 128 10.74 21.23 -38.68
CA HIS A 128 10.76 22.59 -38.11
C HIS A 128 10.01 22.75 -36.77
N GLY A 129 9.24 21.75 -36.33
CA GLY A 129 8.52 21.80 -35.04
C GLY A 129 9.43 21.70 -33.81
N ARG A 130 10.71 21.33 -33.97
CA ARG A 130 11.65 21.07 -32.87
C ARG A 130 12.02 22.30 -32.03
N ARG A 131 11.82 23.52 -32.53
CA ARG A 131 12.38 24.74 -31.94
C ARG A 131 11.35 25.63 -31.22
N ALA A 132 10.06 25.34 -31.35
CA ALA A 132 8.99 26.16 -30.77
C ALA A 132 8.51 25.66 -29.39
N TYR A 133 8.67 24.37 -29.09
CA TYR A 133 8.09 23.75 -27.89
C TYR A 133 9.01 23.74 -26.65
N GLU A 134 10.29 24.10 -26.81
CA GLU A 134 11.23 24.17 -25.68
C GLU A 134 11.03 25.43 -24.81
N LYS A 135 10.00 26.25 -25.09
CA LYS A 135 9.85 27.59 -24.48
C LYS A 135 8.64 27.79 -23.57
N ASP A 136 7.69 26.86 -23.51
CA ASP A 136 6.45 27.00 -22.70
C ASP A 136 6.29 25.95 -21.59
N ALA A 137 7.36 25.22 -21.25
CA ALA A 137 7.40 24.57 -19.94
C ALA A 137 7.59 25.65 -18.88
N ASP A 138 6.51 26.10 -18.25
CA ASP A 138 6.59 26.82 -16.98
C ASP A 138 7.60 26.07 -16.11
N PRO A 139 8.69 26.72 -15.64
CA PRO A 139 9.60 26.07 -14.73
C PRO A 139 8.78 25.72 -13.50
N VAL A 140 8.37 24.45 -13.37
CA VAL A 140 7.82 23.91 -12.14
C VAL A 140 8.81 24.35 -11.09
N ASN A 141 8.38 25.26 -10.20
CA ASN A 141 9.25 25.85 -9.19
C ASN A 141 9.77 24.68 -8.35
N ALA A 142 10.94 24.15 -8.71
CA ALA A 142 11.47 22.93 -8.12
C ALA A 142 11.59 23.13 -6.61
N ALA A 143 11.88 24.37 -6.17
CA ALA A 143 11.84 24.79 -4.78
C ALA A 143 10.48 24.57 -4.08
N ALA A 144 9.35 24.80 -4.75
CA ALA A 144 8.01 24.61 -4.18
C ALA A 144 7.68 23.14 -3.87
N ILE A 145 8.31 22.20 -4.60
CA ILE A 145 8.15 20.75 -4.38
C ILE A 145 9.26 20.21 -3.47
N LEU A 146 10.51 20.65 -3.69
CA LEU A 146 11.68 20.14 -3.00
C LEU A 146 11.72 20.56 -1.52
N VAL A 147 11.30 21.78 -1.19
CA VAL A 147 11.30 22.30 0.20
C VAL A 147 10.37 21.48 1.13
N PRO A 148 9.09 21.23 0.81
CA PRO A 148 8.24 20.40 1.66
C PRO A 148 8.69 18.93 1.70
N VAL A 149 9.25 18.39 0.62
CA VAL A 149 9.80 17.02 0.60
C VAL A 149 11.02 16.89 1.52
N ILE A 150 11.97 17.82 1.45
CA ILE A 150 13.12 17.83 2.35
C ILE A 150 12.68 18.07 3.80
N GLY A 151 11.75 18.99 4.02
CA GLY A 151 11.20 19.27 5.35
C GLY A 151 10.50 18.07 5.98
N THR A 152 9.66 17.35 5.21
CA THR A 152 9.04 16.09 5.69
C THR A 152 10.07 15.02 5.99
N LEU A 153 11.06 14.80 5.11
CA LEU A 153 12.13 13.83 5.34
C LEU A 153 12.97 14.16 6.59
N ALA A 154 13.27 15.43 6.82
CA ALA A 154 14.01 15.89 7.99
C ALA A 154 13.25 15.66 9.30
N LEU A 155 11.91 15.72 9.29
CA LEU A 155 11.07 15.52 10.48
C LEU A 155 10.72 14.05 10.75
N ILE A 156 10.70 13.19 9.73
CA ILE A 156 10.34 11.76 9.90
C ILE A 156 11.28 11.06 10.90
N LEU A 157 12.59 11.30 10.82
CA LEU A 157 13.56 10.64 11.68
C LEU A 157 13.45 11.05 13.16
N PRO A 158 13.43 12.35 13.54
CA PRO A 158 13.24 12.73 14.94
C PRO A 158 11.85 12.36 15.48
N VAL A 159 10.79 12.46 14.66
CA VAL A 159 9.44 12.09 15.10
C VAL A 159 9.34 10.57 15.32
N SER A 160 9.89 9.75 14.43
CA SER A 160 9.90 8.29 14.61
C SER A 160 10.71 7.85 15.83
N LEU A 161 11.86 8.48 16.11
CA LEU A 161 12.63 8.25 17.33
C LEU A 161 11.89 8.71 18.59
N GLY A 162 11.17 9.84 18.53
CA GLY A 162 10.33 10.33 19.62
C GLY A 162 9.16 9.39 19.93
N VAL A 163 8.48 8.89 18.90
CA VAL A 163 7.43 7.86 19.04
C VAL A 163 8.01 6.56 19.61
N PHE A 164 9.19 6.14 19.16
CA PHE A 164 9.87 4.97 19.71
C PHE A 164 10.22 5.15 21.20
N TRP A 165 10.69 6.33 21.59
CA TRP A 165 10.94 6.68 22.98
C TRP A 165 9.67 6.65 23.83
N LEU A 166 8.56 7.21 23.33
CA LEU A 166 7.25 7.17 24.00
C LEU A 166 6.70 5.75 24.14
N LEU A 167 6.83 4.93 23.10
CA LEU A 167 6.43 3.52 23.11
C LEU A 167 7.21 2.71 24.15
N ARG A 168 8.44 3.10 24.46
CA ARG A 168 9.27 2.43 25.47
C ARG A 168 8.91 2.81 26.89
N TYR A 169 8.86 4.10 27.20
CA TYR A 169 8.74 4.56 28.59
C TYR A 169 7.27 4.74 29.03
N HIS A 170 6.38 5.04 28.09
CA HIS A 170 4.98 5.38 28.34
C HIS A 170 3.98 4.53 27.53
N THR A 171 4.29 3.26 27.22
CA THR A 171 3.46 2.39 26.36
C THR A 171 1.99 2.38 26.77
N ARG A 172 1.70 2.17 28.05
CA ARG A 172 0.33 2.07 28.58
C ARG A 172 -0.46 3.36 28.37
N GLN A 173 0.17 4.50 28.65
CA GLN A 173 -0.46 5.81 28.50
C GLN A 173 -0.67 6.12 27.01
N LEU A 174 0.33 5.84 26.17
CA LEU A 174 0.27 6.09 24.73
C LEU A 174 -0.79 5.24 24.04
N VAL A 175 -0.84 3.93 24.29
CA VAL A 175 -1.84 3.04 23.69
C VAL A 175 -3.25 3.49 24.10
N THR A 176 -3.46 3.79 25.39
CA THR A 176 -4.76 4.26 25.89
C THR A 176 -5.13 5.62 25.28
N ALA A 177 -4.20 6.57 25.23
CA ALA A 177 -4.43 7.89 24.66
C ALA A 177 -4.79 7.84 23.17
N ILE A 178 -4.08 7.04 22.38
CA ILE A 178 -4.35 6.88 20.95
C ILE A 178 -5.71 6.25 20.71
N LEU A 179 -6.03 5.20 21.46
CA LEU A 179 -7.33 4.56 21.37
C LEU A 179 -8.47 5.54 21.73
N CYS A 180 -8.29 6.39 22.75
CA CYS A 180 -9.22 7.47 23.05
C CYS A 180 -9.31 8.49 21.91
N LEU A 181 -8.18 8.94 21.37
CA LEU A 181 -8.13 9.92 20.27
C LEU A 181 -8.81 9.39 19.00
N LEU A 182 -8.58 8.13 18.64
CA LEU A 182 -9.21 7.46 17.50
C LEU A 182 -10.74 7.41 17.61
N CYS A 183 -11.28 7.41 18.82
CA CYS A 183 -12.73 7.52 19.03
C CYS A 183 -13.20 8.97 19.09
N ILE A 184 -12.49 9.85 19.80
CA ILE A 184 -12.92 11.24 20.05
C ILE A 184 -12.85 12.10 18.77
N ILE A 185 -11.78 12.00 17.99
CA ILE A 185 -11.58 12.81 16.77
C ILE A 185 -12.76 12.67 15.80
N PRO A 186 -13.15 11.47 15.35
CA PRO A 186 -14.22 11.35 14.37
C PRO A 186 -15.61 11.66 14.96
N ILE A 187 -15.83 11.46 16.27
CA ILE A 187 -17.03 11.97 16.96
C ILE A 187 -17.07 13.49 16.92
N SER A 188 -15.95 14.16 17.22
CA SER A 188 -15.88 15.63 17.18
C SER A 188 -16.12 16.19 15.79
N VAL A 189 -15.58 15.54 14.74
CA VAL A 189 -15.82 15.92 13.34
C VAL A 189 -17.28 15.74 12.98
N ALA A 190 -17.90 14.62 13.37
CA ALA A 190 -19.33 14.38 13.12
C ALA A 190 -20.22 15.43 13.80
N VAL A 191 -19.92 15.78 15.05
CA VAL A 191 -20.64 16.82 15.81
C VAL A 191 -20.43 18.19 15.18
N LEU A 192 -19.20 18.58 14.87
CA LEU A 192 -18.88 19.87 14.24
C LEU A 192 -19.52 20.01 12.86
N ALA A 193 -19.49 18.96 12.03
CA ALA A 193 -20.17 18.98 10.73
C ALA A 193 -21.68 19.15 10.89
N SER A 194 -22.27 18.51 11.90
CA SER A 194 -23.69 18.64 12.21
C SER A 194 -24.05 20.04 12.73
N THR A 195 -23.24 20.62 13.61
CA THR A 195 -23.49 21.96 14.17
C THR A 195 -23.29 23.08 13.16
N VAL A 196 -22.29 22.98 12.28
CA VAL A 196 -22.09 23.94 11.18
C VAL A 196 -23.32 23.98 10.28
N CYS A 197 -23.91 22.84 9.90
CA CYS A 197 -25.13 22.84 9.08
C CYS A 197 -26.35 23.40 9.84
N LEU A 198 -26.51 23.11 11.14
CA LEU A 198 -27.61 23.70 11.92
C LEU A 198 -27.53 25.22 11.99
N LEU A 199 -26.31 25.79 11.97
CA LEU A 199 -26.09 27.23 12.09
C LEU A 199 -26.09 27.96 10.73
N SER A 200 -25.63 27.32 9.64
CA SER A 200 -25.59 27.93 8.31
C SER A 200 -26.81 27.58 7.46
N LYS A 201 -27.88 28.37 7.57
CA LYS A 201 -29.10 28.21 6.76
C LYS A 201 -28.86 28.27 5.24
N ASP A 202 -27.83 29.00 4.80
CA ASP A 202 -27.50 29.19 3.38
C ASP A 202 -26.84 27.97 2.73
N VAL A 203 -26.09 27.17 3.50
CA VAL A 203 -25.34 25.99 3.00
C VAL A 203 -26.26 24.76 2.85
N CYS A 204 -27.28 24.64 3.71
CA CYS A 204 -28.13 23.46 3.73
C CYS A 204 -29.34 23.55 2.75
N SER A 205 -29.57 24.70 2.10
CA SER A 205 -30.67 24.89 1.15
C SER A 205 -30.39 24.31 -0.26
N GLN A 206 -29.12 24.15 -0.66
CA GLN A 206 -28.77 23.71 -2.01
C GLN A 206 -28.88 22.20 -2.25
N ALA A 207 -29.01 21.35 -1.21
CA ALA A 207 -29.16 19.89 -1.36
C ALA A 207 -29.74 19.18 -0.11
N PRO A 208 -31.02 19.39 0.26
CA PRO A 208 -31.57 18.95 1.55
C PRO A 208 -31.51 17.42 1.77
N VAL A 209 -31.69 16.61 0.72
CA VAL A 209 -31.70 15.14 0.85
C VAL A 209 -30.30 14.57 1.08
N SER A 210 -29.28 15.11 0.40
CA SER A 210 -27.90 14.64 0.54
C SER A 210 -27.35 14.91 1.94
N TRP A 211 -27.66 16.07 2.53
CA TRP A 211 -27.16 16.45 3.86
C TRP A 211 -27.83 15.68 4.99
N ILE A 212 -29.12 15.34 4.85
CA ILE A 212 -29.83 14.47 5.81
C ILE A 212 -29.19 13.08 5.80
N ILE A 213 -28.94 12.50 4.62
CA ILE A 213 -28.27 11.20 4.49
C ILE A 213 -26.86 11.26 5.09
N THR A 214 -26.06 12.29 4.76
CA THR A 214 -24.71 12.45 5.31
C THR A 214 -24.72 12.58 6.85
N SER A 215 -25.65 13.35 7.42
CA SER A 215 -25.76 13.53 8.87
C SER A 215 -26.19 12.24 9.59
N VAL A 216 -27.13 11.49 9.01
CA VAL A 216 -27.56 10.19 9.54
C VAL A 216 -26.42 9.16 9.48
N VAL A 217 -25.67 9.13 8.37
CA VAL A 217 -24.49 8.25 8.22
C VAL A 217 -23.41 8.62 9.22
N LEU A 218 -23.10 9.91 9.39
CA LEU A 218 -22.12 10.38 10.39
C LEU A 218 -22.56 10.07 11.83
N GLY A 219 -23.84 10.21 12.14
CA GLY A 219 -24.41 9.83 13.44
C GLY A 219 -24.33 8.32 13.70
N PHE A 220 -24.65 7.49 12.70
CA PHE A 220 -24.52 6.03 12.79
C PHE A 220 -23.05 5.61 12.98
N LEU A 221 -22.13 6.22 12.23
CA LEU A 221 -20.69 5.99 12.42
C LEU A 221 -20.23 6.40 13.83
N ALA A 222 -20.67 7.56 14.32
CA ALA A 222 -20.37 8.02 15.69
C ALA A 222 -20.89 7.04 16.74
N LEU A 223 -22.10 6.48 16.56
CA LEU A 223 -22.65 5.44 17.44
C LEU A 223 -21.80 4.17 17.40
N LEU A 224 -21.42 3.69 16.22
CA LEU A 224 -20.53 2.52 16.09
C LEU A 224 -19.18 2.76 16.78
N MET A 225 -18.61 3.96 16.67
CA MET A 225 -17.34 4.31 17.32
C MET A 225 -17.47 4.43 18.84
N LEU A 226 -18.60 4.94 19.34
CA LEU A 226 -18.91 4.93 20.78
C LEU A 226 -19.07 3.51 21.31
N LEU A 227 -19.70 2.61 20.55
CA LEU A 227 -19.81 1.20 20.90
C LEU A 227 -18.45 0.50 20.91
N GLN A 228 -17.56 0.81 19.96
CA GLN A 228 -16.17 0.33 19.95
C GLN A 228 -15.40 0.85 21.17
N PHE A 229 -15.54 2.14 21.50
CA PHE A 229 -14.93 2.75 22.68
C PHE A 229 -15.40 2.09 23.97
N PHE A 230 -16.71 1.91 24.15
CA PHE A 230 -17.26 1.23 25.32
C PHE A 230 -16.85 -0.25 25.37
N GLY A 231 -16.84 -0.92 24.21
CA GLY A 231 -16.34 -2.29 24.07
C GLY A 231 -14.87 -2.44 24.42
N MET A 232 -14.05 -1.41 24.23
CA MET A 232 -12.65 -1.35 24.65
C MET A 232 -12.53 -1.15 26.16
N LEU A 233 -13.31 -0.23 26.74
CA LEU A 233 -13.36 -0.03 28.20
C LEU A 233 -13.77 -1.32 28.93
N LYS A 234 -14.67 -2.12 28.34
CA LYS A 234 -15.09 -3.42 28.91
C LYS A 234 -14.03 -4.51 28.74
N ARG A 235 -13.17 -4.43 27.72
CA ARG A 235 -12.14 -5.43 27.39
C ARG A 235 -10.73 -5.03 27.84
N ARG A 236 -10.58 -4.46 29.04
CA ARG A 236 -9.27 -4.03 29.57
C ARG A 236 -8.20 -5.14 29.55
N SER A 237 -8.57 -6.38 29.86
CA SER A 237 -7.64 -7.51 29.84
C SER A 237 -6.98 -7.75 28.48
N ARG A 238 -7.70 -7.49 27.37
CA ARG A 238 -7.16 -7.63 26.01
C ARG A 238 -6.26 -6.47 25.63
N VAL A 239 -6.56 -5.27 26.16
CA VAL A 239 -5.70 -4.09 26.01
C VAL A 239 -4.39 -4.30 26.76
N ASP A 240 -4.43 -4.88 27.96
CA ASP A 240 -3.22 -5.19 28.73
C ASP A 240 -2.32 -6.19 28.00
N LEU A 241 -2.89 -7.23 27.38
CA LEU A 241 -2.13 -8.16 26.52
C LEU A 241 -1.48 -7.44 25.33
N ALA A 242 -2.21 -6.54 24.66
CA ALA A 242 -1.66 -5.76 23.55
C ALA A 242 -0.51 -4.84 24.01
N ILE A 243 -0.63 -4.23 25.21
CA ILE A 243 0.44 -3.42 25.81
C ILE A 243 1.69 -4.28 26.04
N GLN A 244 1.54 -5.49 26.59
CA GLN A 244 2.66 -6.40 26.80
C GLN A 244 3.36 -6.75 25.48
N ILE A 245 2.59 -7.09 24.44
CA ILE A 245 3.15 -7.40 23.11
C ILE A 245 3.92 -6.21 22.53
N ILE A 246 3.38 -5.00 22.63
CA ILE A 246 4.05 -3.78 22.15
C ILE A 246 5.32 -3.49 22.96
N GLN A 247 5.31 -3.72 24.28
CA GLN A 247 6.49 -3.59 25.13
C GLN A 247 7.58 -4.59 24.72
N THR A 248 7.22 -5.86 24.54
CA THR A 248 8.16 -6.90 24.08
C THR A 248 8.72 -6.57 22.70
N ALA A 249 7.89 -6.08 21.78
CA ALA A 249 8.33 -5.66 20.45
C ALA A 249 9.28 -4.46 20.49
N THR A 250 9.01 -3.49 21.37
CA THR A 250 9.88 -2.30 21.56
C THR A 250 11.25 -2.68 22.12
N GLU A 251 11.30 -3.62 23.08
CA GLU A 251 12.58 -4.11 23.61
C GLU A 251 13.37 -4.90 22.57
N ALA A 252 12.70 -5.76 21.79
CA ALA A 252 13.33 -6.48 20.69
C ALA A 252 13.91 -5.52 19.62
N LEU A 253 13.19 -4.43 19.33
CA LEU A 253 13.61 -3.39 18.39
C LEU A 253 14.80 -2.58 18.90
N LYS A 254 14.86 -2.28 20.21
CA LYS A 254 16.00 -1.58 20.84
C LYS A 254 17.31 -2.37 20.69
N HIS A 255 17.26 -3.69 20.86
CA HIS A 255 18.43 -4.53 20.64
C HIS A 255 18.84 -4.62 19.16
N ASN A 256 17.94 -4.28 18.24
CA ASN A 256 18.15 -4.43 16.80
C ASN A 256 17.74 -3.14 16.04
N LEU A 257 18.29 -1.99 16.42
CA LEU A 257 17.93 -0.68 15.83
C LEU A 257 18.10 -0.62 14.30
N TYR A 258 19.01 -1.43 13.73
CA TYR A 258 19.19 -1.54 12.28
C TYR A 258 17.91 -2.00 11.55
N LEU A 259 16.96 -2.63 12.25
CA LEU A 259 15.65 -3.00 11.72
C LEU A 259 14.85 -1.78 11.21
N LEU A 260 15.02 -0.61 11.84
CA LEU A 260 14.36 0.63 11.40
C LEU A 260 14.80 1.06 9.99
N LEU A 261 16.02 0.73 9.59
CA LEU A 261 16.58 1.05 8.27
C LEU A 261 16.07 0.13 7.16
N VAL A 262 15.61 -1.08 7.50
CA VAL A 262 15.17 -2.10 6.53
C VAL A 262 13.99 -1.59 5.71
N GLY A 263 13.01 -0.93 6.34
CA GLY A 263 11.84 -0.39 5.65
C GLY A 263 12.21 0.66 4.59
N PRO A 264 12.87 1.77 4.96
CA PRO A 264 13.31 2.80 4.02
C PRO A 264 14.20 2.28 2.89
N ILE A 265 15.14 1.37 3.19
CA ILE A 265 16.00 0.75 2.16
C ILE A 265 15.16 -0.05 1.17
N LEU A 266 14.23 -0.90 1.64
CA LEU A 266 13.37 -1.67 0.75
C LEU A 266 12.47 -0.75 -0.10
N SER A 267 11.95 0.33 0.48
CA SER A 267 11.19 1.35 -0.28
C SER A 267 12.05 2.01 -1.36
N LEU A 268 13.30 2.36 -1.07
CA LEU A 268 14.24 2.90 -2.06
C LEU A 268 14.50 1.89 -3.18
N VAL A 269 14.72 0.62 -2.85
CA VAL A 269 14.90 -0.46 -3.84
C VAL A 269 13.67 -0.60 -4.74
N VAL A 270 12.46 -0.54 -4.17
CA VAL A 270 11.22 -0.56 -4.94
C VAL A 270 11.19 0.61 -5.93
N VAL A 271 11.48 1.83 -5.49
CA VAL A 271 11.51 3.03 -6.36
C VAL A 271 12.57 2.90 -7.46
N LEU A 272 13.75 2.35 -7.16
CA LEU A 272 14.80 2.15 -8.15
C LEU A 272 14.42 1.11 -9.23
N ILE A 273 13.61 0.11 -8.86
CA ILE A 273 13.12 -0.92 -9.80
C ILE A 273 11.88 -0.43 -10.57
N SER A 274 10.91 0.21 -9.89
CA SER A 274 9.65 0.61 -10.52
C SER A 274 9.71 1.96 -11.22
N GLY A 275 10.58 2.88 -10.80
CA GLY A 275 10.75 4.21 -11.38
C GLY A 275 11.05 4.18 -12.89
N PRO A 276 12.06 3.41 -13.35
CA PRO A 276 12.33 3.24 -14.78
C PRO A 276 11.14 2.66 -15.55
N MET A 277 10.34 1.77 -14.94
CA MET A 277 9.17 1.19 -15.60
C MET A 277 8.10 2.25 -15.91
N ALA A 278 7.92 3.25 -15.04
CA ALA A 278 7.01 4.37 -15.31
C ALA A 278 7.50 5.22 -16.49
N VAL A 279 8.81 5.45 -16.59
CA VAL A 279 9.43 6.12 -17.75
C VAL A 279 9.22 5.30 -19.03
N PHE A 280 9.32 3.97 -18.96
CA PHE A 280 9.03 3.12 -20.12
C PHE A 280 7.58 3.20 -20.59
N ILE A 281 6.62 3.32 -19.67
CA ILE A 281 5.21 3.55 -20.04
C ILE A 281 5.08 4.88 -20.81
N TRP A 282 5.71 5.95 -20.31
CA TRP A 282 5.68 7.26 -20.96
C TRP A 282 6.12 7.16 -22.42
N TYR A 283 7.26 6.51 -22.69
CA TYR A 283 7.74 6.30 -24.06
C TYR A 283 6.86 5.35 -24.89
N ALA A 284 6.27 4.31 -24.28
CA ALA A 284 5.43 3.36 -25.00
C ALA A 284 4.16 3.99 -25.58
N ILE A 285 3.61 5.03 -24.95
CA ILE A 285 2.41 5.74 -25.46
C ILE A 285 2.70 6.44 -26.80
N PHE A 286 3.95 6.85 -27.04
CA PHE A 286 4.39 7.46 -28.30
C PHE A 286 4.69 6.44 -29.41
N ILE A 287 4.27 5.18 -29.26
CA ILE A 287 4.30 4.18 -30.33
C ILE A 287 2.88 3.97 -30.83
N GLY A 288 2.60 4.40 -32.06
CA GLY A 288 1.23 4.41 -32.57
C GLY A 288 1.14 4.91 -34.00
N LYS A 289 -0.08 5.10 -34.45
CA LYS A 289 -0.39 5.60 -35.81
C LYS A 289 -1.52 6.61 -35.73
N VAL A 290 -1.57 7.51 -36.69
CA VAL A 290 -2.71 8.40 -36.88
C VAL A 290 -3.82 7.63 -37.56
N SER A 291 -4.99 7.60 -36.93
CA SER A 291 -6.18 6.89 -37.41
C SER A 291 -7.39 7.82 -37.38
N PRO A 292 -8.43 7.53 -38.19
CA PRO A 292 -9.67 8.29 -38.15
C PRO A 292 -10.31 8.28 -36.76
N ASN A 293 -10.85 9.42 -36.35
CA ASN A 293 -11.69 9.50 -35.17
C ASN A 293 -13.10 8.99 -35.52
N PHE A 294 -13.37 7.74 -35.17
CA PHE A 294 -14.64 7.09 -35.50
C PHE A 294 -15.85 7.74 -34.84
N ASP A 295 -15.70 8.37 -33.67
CA ASP A 295 -16.82 9.05 -32.99
C ASP A 295 -17.20 10.34 -33.72
N ALA A 296 -16.21 11.06 -34.28
CA ALA A 296 -16.45 12.25 -35.08
C ALA A 296 -17.01 11.92 -36.49
N ILE A 297 -16.66 10.76 -37.06
CA ILE A 297 -17.10 10.38 -38.42
C ILE A 297 -18.49 9.73 -38.43
N ARG A 298 -18.93 9.15 -37.30
CA ARG A 298 -20.18 8.36 -37.22
C ARG A 298 -21.45 9.21 -37.23
N ASP A 299 -21.39 10.44 -36.74
CA ASP A 299 -22.55 11.34 -36.67
C ASP A 299 -22.63 12.27 -37.89
N PRO A 300 -23.68 12.20 -38.73
CA PRO A 300 -23.83 13.09 -39.88
C PRO A 300 -24.04 14.56 -39.49
N ALA A 301 -24.38 14.84 -38.24
CA ALA A 301 -24.45 16.19 -37.66
C ALA A 301 -23.07 16.75 -37.26
N ASN A 302 -22.07 15.89 -37.10
CA ASN A 302 -20.76 16.22 -36.53
C ASN A 302 -19.62 16.01 -37.54
N MET A 303 -19.81 16.48 -38.78
CA MET A 303 -18.74 16.44 -39.77
C MET A 303 -17.51 17.16 -39.21
N CYS A 304 -16.44 16.41 -39.02
CA CYS A 304 -15.19 16.93 -38.50
C CYS A 304 -14.66 18.00 -39.47
N ASP A 305 -14.13 19.09 -38.92
CA ASP A 305 -13.75 20.37 -39.56
C ASP A 305 -14.83 21.49 -39.60
N GLN A 306 -16.15 21.22 -39.53
CA GLN A 306 -17.16 22.30 -39.69
C GLN A 306 -18.21 22.47 -38.57
N ALA A 307 -18.60 21.41 -37.84
CA ALA A 307 -19.73 21.51 -36.90
C ALA A 307 -19.34 21.60 -35.40
N THR A 308 -18.23 20.97 -34.99
CA THR A 308 -17.86 20.79 -33.57
C THR A 308 -16.42 21.21 -33.22
N GLY A 309 -15.60 21.54 -34.23
CA GLY A 309 -14.17 21.83 -34.03
C GLY A 309 -13.32 20.60 -33.64
N ALA A 310 -13.89 19.38 -33.69
CA ALA A 310 -13.17 18.15 -33.39
C ALA A 310 -12.30 17.70 -34.59
N PRO A 311 -11.05 17.26 -34.36
CA PRO A 311 -10.16 16.81 -35.44
C PRO A 311 -10.62 15.46 -36.03
N CYS A 312 -10.66 15.35 -37.37
CA CYS A 312 -11.02 14.10 -38.06
C CYS A 312 -10.01 12.96 -37.85
N CYS A 313 -8.76 13.30 -37.52
CA CYS A 313 -7.66 12.38 -37.37
C CYS A 313 -7.09 12.51 -35.96
N GLU A 314 -6.95 11.40 -35.26
CA GLU A 314 -6.40 11.35 -33.91
C GLU A 314 -5.25 10.35 -33.85
N TYR A 315 -4.27 10.62 -32.99
CA TYR A 315 -3.20 9.68 -32.72
C TYR A 315 -3.70 8.57 -31.79
N GLN A 316 -3.64 7.33 -32.25
CA GLN A 316 -3.96 6.17 -31.43
C GLN A 316 -2.70 5.37 -31.11
N PRO A 317 -2.42 5.11 -29.81
CA PRO A 317 -1.35 4.19 -29.41
C PRO A 317 -1.55 2.81 -30.03
N ALA A 318 -0.47 2.12 -30.36
CA ALA A 318 -0.54 0.77 -30.90
C ALA A 318 -1.21 -0.19 -29.89
N GLY A 319 -1.98 -1.17 -30.39
CA GLY A 319 -2.77 -2.06 -29.52
C GLY A 319 -1.96 -2.82 -28.45
N PHE A 320 -0.67 -3.08 -28.69
CA PHE A 320 0.21 -3.73 -27.70
C PHE A 320 0.54 -2.82 -26.50
N VAL A 321 0.42 -1.49 -26.63
CA VAL A 321 0.75 -0.52 -25.58
C VAL A 321 -0.13 -0.77 -24.35
N PHE A 322 -1.42 -1.04 -24.54
CA PHE A 322 -2.31 -1.38 -23.44
C PHE A 322 -1.90 -2.67 -22.72
N ALA A 323 -1.55 -3.72 -23.47
CA ALA A 323 -1.05 -4.97 -22.89
C ALA A 323 0.27 -4.76 -22.13
N TYR A 324 1.14 -3.89 -22.64
CA TYR A 324 2.39 -3.53 -21.96
C TYR A 324 2.14 -2.73 -20.67
N ILE A 325 1.22 -1.76 -20.66
CA ILE A 325 0.82 -1.03 -19.45
C ILE A 325 0.29 -2.00 -18.39
N MET A 326 -0.53 -2.98 -18.78
CA MET A 326 -1.02 -4.01 -17.86
C MET A 326 0.10 -4.88 -17.30
N LEU A 327 1.05 -5.30 -18.15
CA LEU A 327 2.24 -6.04 -17.72
C LEU A 327 3.07 -5.25 -16.70
N VAL A 328 3.32 -3.97 -16.96
CA VAL A 328 4.04 -3.09 -16.03
C VAL A 328 3.26 -2.93 -14.72
N GLY A 329 1.94 -2.73 -14.78
CA GLY A 329 1.08 -2.63 -13.59
C GLY A 329 1.16 -3.89 -12.71
N ILE A 330 1.11 -5.07 -13.34
CA ILE A 330 1.31 -6.37 -12.66
C ILE A 330 2.71 -6.44 -12.04
N ALA A 331 3.76 -6.12 -12.80
CA ALA A 331 5.14 -6.20 -12.35
C ALA A 331 5.43 -5.24 -11.18
N VAL A 332 5.01 -3.98 -11.27
CA VAL A 332 5.18 -2.97 -10.21
C VAL A 332 4.44 -3.39 -8.95
N THR A 333 3.19 -3.83 -9.07
CA THR A 333 2.42 -4.33 -7.92
C THR A 333 3.13 -5.51 -7.28
N TRP A 334 3.62 -6.45 -8.09
CA TRP A 334 4.32 -7.62 -7.56
C TRP A 334 5.64 -7.25 -6.88
N VAL A 335 6.44 -6.33 -7.44
CA VAL A 335 7.68 -5.81 -6.82
C VAL A 335 7.38 -5.19 -5.44
N VAL A 336 6.33 -4.37 -5.34
CA VAL A 336 5.90 -3.76 -4.07
C VAL A 336 5.51 -4.84 -3.05
N MET A 337 4.74 -5.84 -3.47
CA MET A 337 4.33 -6.94 -2.58
C MET A 337 5.52 -7.82 -2.17
N VAL A 338 6.47 -8.10 -3.06
CA VAL A 338 7.71 -8.82 -2.73
C VAL A 338 8.49 -8.07 -1.65
N ALA A 339 8.70 -6.77 -1.81
CA ALA A 339 9.39 -5.95 -0.81
C ALA A 339 8.67 -5.97 0.54
N SER A 340 7.33 -5.91 0.55
CA SER A 340 6.53 -6.03 1.77
C SER A 340 6.72 -7.39 2.46
N GLN A 341 6.69 -8.48 1.70
CA GLN A 341 6.86 -9.84 2.25
C GLN A 341 8.30 -10.11 2.71
N VAL A 342 9.30 -9.57 2.00
CA VAL A 342 10.70 -9.61 2.45
C VAL A 342 10.86 -8.85 3.76
N LYS A 343 10.25 -7.67 3.91
CA LYS A 343 10.25 -6.93 5.18
C LYS A 343 9.69 -7.78 6.32
N VAL A 344 8.57 -8.47 6.12
CA VAL A 344 7.97 -9.38 7.11
C VAL A 344 8.94 -10.50 7.48
N LEU A 345 9.56 -11.17 6.49
CA LEU A 345 10.56 -12.22 6.76
C LEU A 345 11.75 -11.71 7.57
N VAL A 346 12.24 -10.50 7.26
CA VAL A 346 13.39 -9.91 7.95
C VAL A 346 13.02 -9.52 9.39
N VAL A 347 11.89 -8.86 9.60
CA VAL A 347 11.40 -8.47 10.92
C VAL A 347 11.16 -9.69 11.79
N THR A 348 10.36 -10.64 11.31
CA THR A 348 10.01 -11.84 12.07
C THR A 348 11.23 -12.71 12.33
N GLY A 349 12.13 -12.89 11.35
CA GLY A 349 13.37 -13.65 11.55
C GLY A 349 14.33 -12.98 12.55
N THR A 350 14.34 -11.65 12.63
CA THR A 350 15.19 -10.91 13.57
C THR A 350 14.63 -11.02 14.99
N ILE A 351 13.32 -10.82 15.15
CA ILE A 351 12.65 -10.94 16.44
C ILE A 351 12.72 -12.38 16.95
N ALA A 352 12.53 -13.38 16.08
CA ALA A 352 12.62 -14.79 16.47
C ALA A 352 14.02 -15.18 16.96
N GLN A 353 15.08 -14.67 16.33
CA GLN A 353 16.45 -14.89 16.82
C GLN A 353 16.68 -14.27 18.19
N TRP A 354 16.05 -13.13 18.50
CA TRP A 354 16.15 -12.51 19.82
C TRP A 354 15.30 -13.22 20.86
N TYR A 355 14.09 -13.63 20.49
CA TYR A 355 13.13 -14.27 21.39
C TYR A 355 13.50 -15.71 21.75
N PHE A 356 14.06 -16.48 20.81
CA PHE A 356 14.54 -17.85 21.01
C PHE A 356 16.05 -17.92 21.31
N ALA A 357 16.68 -16.81 21.68
CA ALA A 357 18.08 -16.80 22.08
C ALA A 357 18.24 -17.38 23.50
N PRO A 358 19.19 -18.30 23.74
CA PRO A 358 19.57 -18.69 25.08
C PRO A 358 20.02 -17.47 25.92
N ALA A 359 19.72 -17.47 27.21
CA ALA A 359 20.15 -16.40 28.12
C ALA A 359 21.69 -16.24 28.08
N GLY A 360 22.17 -15.00 27.95
CA GLY A 360 23.60 -14.68 27.82
C GLY A 360 24.18 -14.79 26.41
N SER A 361 23.40 -15.21 25.41
CA SER A 361 23.87 -15.23 24.02
C SER A 361 23.74 -13.86 23.33
N SER A 362 24.77 -13.49 22.58
CA SER A 362 24.76 -12.25 21.80
C SER A 362 23.94 -12.41 20.52
N THR A 363 22.93 -11.56 20.35
CA THR A 363 22.06 -11.50 19.15
C THR A 363 22.58 -10.53 18.08
N VAL A 364 23.85 -10.12 18.19
CA VAL A 364 24.47 -9.16 17.28
C VAL A 364 24.48 -9.69 15.84
N GLY A 365 24.02 -8.85 14.91
CA GLY A 365 23.97 -9.19 13.49
C GLY A 365 22.77 -10.05 13.07
N SER A 366 21.80 -10.28 13.96
CA SER A 366 20.54 -10.98 13.67
C SER A 366 19.81 -10.40 12.45
N THR A 367 19.74 -9.07 12.31
CA THR A 367 19.10 -8.40 11.17
C THR A 367 19.79 -8.71 9.85
N LYS A 368 21.13 -8.68 9.82
CA LYS A 368 21.92 -9.01 8.62
C LYS A 368 21.72 -10.48 8.24
N ARG A 369 21.68 -11.39 9.22
CA ARG A 369 21.41 -12.81 8.99
C ARG A 369 19.99 -13.03 8.45
N SER A 370 18.98 -12.39 9.04
CA SER A 370 17.59 -12.43 8.57
C SER A 370 17.46 -11.90 7.15
N LEU A 371 18.14 -10.79 6.84
CA LEU A 371 18.16 -10.21 5.49
C LEU A 371 18.79 -11.15 4.47
N ARG A 372 19.91 -11.79 4.81
CA ARG A 372 20.55 -12.80 3.96
C ARG A 372 19.64 -14.03 3.76
N ASN A 373 18.91 -14.43 4.80
CA ASN A 373 17.97 -15.55 4.71
C ASN A 373 16.76 -15.20 3.83
N ALA A 374 16.20 -14.00 4.00
CA ALA A 374 15.04 -13.52 3.24
C ALA A 374 15.35 -13.27 1.76
N LEU A 375 16.52 -12.71 1.43
CA LEU A 375 16.95 -12.45 0.05
C LEU A 375 17.67 -13.65 -0.61
N GLY A 376 17.97 -14.68 0.15
CA GLY A 376 18.63 -15.90 -0.33
C GLY A 376 17.70 -17.11 -0.26
N PRO A 377 17.89 -18.03 0.70
CA PRO A 377 17.15 -19.28 0.78
C PRO A 377 15.62 -19.17 0.79
N SER A 378 15.07 -18.13 1.43
CA SER A 378 13.62 -17.92 1.59
C SER A 378 13.03 -16.95 0.57
N PHE A 379 13.81 -16.47 -0.41
CA PHE A 379 13.34 -15.49 -1.38
C PHE A 379 12.21 -16.03 -2.25
N GLY A 380 12.28 -17.30 -2.67
CA GLY A 380 11.19 -17.95 -3.41
C GLY A 380 9.87 -17.97 -2.64
N THR A 381 9.92 -18.21 -1.33
CA THR A 381 8.75 -18.17 -0.43
C THR A 381 8.19 -16.75 -0.32
N ALA A 382 9.05 -15.72 -0.31
CA ALA A 382 8.63 -14.33 -0.39
C ALA A 382 7.94 -14.01 -1.73
N CYS A 383 8.48 -14.50 -2.86
CA CYS A 383 7.89 -14.34 -4.19
C CYS A 383 6.53 -15.04 -4.32
N LEU A 384 6.37 -16.24 -3.76
CA LEU A 384 5.09 -16.96 -3.76
C LEU A 384 4.04 -16.24 -2.90
N SER A 385 4.38 -15.88 -1.66
CA SER A 385 3.44 -15.18 -0.78
C SER A 385 3.02 -13.83 -1.34
N SER A 386 3.95 -13.08 -1.94
CA SER A 386 3.64 -11.81 -2.60
C SER A 386 2.84 -11.97 -3.89
N LEU A 387 3.02 -13.07 -4.63
CA LEU A 387 2.19 -13.38 -5.80
C LEU A 387 0.73 -13.59 -5.40
N ILE A 388 0.48 -14.35 -4.32
CA ILE A 388 -0.88 -14.56 -3.78
C ILE A 388 -1.52 -13.21 -3.43
N ILE A 389 -0.80 -12.35 -2.70
CA ILE A 389 -1.30 -11.01 -2.32
C ILE A 389 -1.52 -10.13 -3.57
N THR A 390 -0.64 -10.22 -4.58
CA THR A 390 -0.78 -9.49 -5.84
C THR A 390 -2.05 -9.89 -6.59
N ILE A 391 -2.35 -11.19 -6.65
CA ILE A 391 -3.60 -11.70 -7.24
C ILE A 391 -4.81 -11.17 -6.46
N MET A 392 -4.77 -11.19 -5.12
CA MET A 392 -5.86 -10.64 -4.30
C MET A 392 -6.07 -9.13 -4.56
N ALA A 393 -4.98 -8.36 -4.69
CA ALA A 393 -5.05 -6.93 -5.01
C ALA A 393 -5.69 -6.68 -6.38
N MET A 394 -5.36 -7.49 -7.39
CA MET A 394 -5.97 -7.41 -8.73
C MET A 394 -7.46 -7.77 -8.70
N LEU A 395 -7.83 -8.87 -8.05
CA LEU A 395 -9.22 -9.26 -7.90
C LEU A 395 -10.03 -8.16 -7.21
N ARG A 396 -9.46 -7.54 -6.16
CA ARG A 396 -10.07 -6.39 -5.49
C ARG A 396 -10.29 -5.21 -6.44
N SER A 397 -9.32 -4.90 -7.30
CA SER A 397 -9.47 -3.84 -8.30
C SER A 397 -10.59 -4.14 -9.28
N LEU A 398 -10.66 -5.38 -9.80
CA LEU A 398 -11.69 -5.80 -10.75
C LEU A 398 -13.10 -5.78 -10.14
N THR A 399 -13.25 -6.34 -8.93
CA THR A 399 -14.54 -6.29 -8.20
C THR A 399 -14.98 -4.86 -7.94
N ASN A 400 -14.03 -3.95 -7.68
CA ASN A 400 -14.35 -2.55 -7.45
C ASN A 400 -14.78 -1.81 -8.72
N THR A 401 -14.19 -2.11 -9.87
CA THR A 401 -14.54 -1.52 -11.17
C THR A 401 -15.92 -1.99 -11.64
N GLU A 402 -16.20 -3.30 -11.55
CA GLU A 402 -17.48 -3.85 -12.00
C GLU A 402 -18.64 -3.44 -11.09
N ALA A 403 -18.41 -3.36 -9.78
CA ALA A 403 -19.41 -2.81 -8.85
C ALA A 403 -19.71 -1.33 -9.12
N GLY A 404 -18.77 -0.57 -9.71
CA GLY A 404 -19.01 0.81 -10.13
C GLY A 404 -19.91 0.92 -11.37
N LYS A 405 -19.86 -0.07 -12.26
CA LYS A 405 -20.70 -0.13 -13.47
C LYS A 405 -22.12 -0.62 -13.20
N LEU A 406 -22.31 -1.50 -12.21
CA LEU A 406 -23.61 -2.09 -11.88
C LEU A 406 -24.58 -1.13 -11.16
N GLY A 407 -24.20 0.13 -10.95
CA GLY A 407 -24.97 1.10 -10.18
C GLY A 407 -24.97 0.80 -8.66
N SER A 408 -25.54 1.72 -7.87
CA SER A 408 -25.62 1.61 -6.40
C SER A 408 -26.70 0.61 -5.93
N SER A 409 -26.77 -0.56 -6.54
CA SER A 409 -27.69 -1.61 -6.10
C SER A 409 -27.20 -2.22 -4.78
N ILE A 410 -28.13 -2.43 -3.85
CA ILE A 410 -27.82 -2.97 -2.51
C ILE A 410 -27.11 -4.33 -2.60
N LEU A 411 -27.47 -5.15 -3.61
CA LEU A 411 -26.86 -6.44 -3.89
C LEU A 411 -25.38 -6.32 -4.29
N ALA A 412 -25.01 -5.32 -5.11
CA ALA A 412 -23.62 -5.07 -5.47
C ALA A 412 -22.78 -4.67 -4.25
N CYS A 413 -23.37 -3.92 -3.32
CA CYS A 413 -22.73 -3.58 -2.04
C CYS A 413 -22.49 -4.82 -1.17
N PHE A 414 -23.48 -5.70 -1.02
CA PHE A 414 -23.33 -6.96 -0.27
C PHE A 414 -22.27 -7.87 -0.87
N ILE A 415 -22.29 -8.07 -2.19
CA ILE A 415 -21.30 -8.90 -2.88
C ILE A 415 -19.89 -8.33 -2.69
N ARG A 416 -19.72 -7.00 -2.84
CA ARG A 416 -18.45 -6.32 -2.60
C ARG A 416 -17.97 -6.50 -1.15
N ALA A 417 -18.87 -6.40 -0.17
CA ALA A 417 -18.53 -6.64 1.22
C ALA A 417 -18.03 -8.07 1.44
N CYS A 418 -18.74 -9.08 0.92
CA CYS A 418 -18.33 -10.48 1.01
C CYS A 418 -16.93 -10.73 0.42
N PHE A 419 -16.68 -10.26 -0.81
CA PHE A 419 -15.36 -10.39 -1.43
C PHE A 419 -14.26 -9.66 -0.65
N SER A 420 -14.55 -8.46 -0.13
CA SER A 420 -13.59 -7.70 0.69
C SER A 420 -13.18 -8.44 1.96
N TRP A 421 -14.10 -9.16 2.60
CA TRP A 421 -13.79 -10.01 3.75
C TRP A 421 -12.97 -11.24 3.34
N LEU A 422 -13.33 -11.90 2.24
CA LEU A 422 -12.61 -13.07 1.72
C LEU A 422 -11.14 -12.72 1.38
N PHE A 423 -10.91 -11.60 0.70
CA PHE A 423 -9.54 -11.15 0.38
C PHE A 423 -8.71 -10.88 1.64
N GLN A 424 -9.30 -10.23 2.66
CA GLN A 424 -8.62 -9.98 3.93
C GLN A 424 -8.22 -11.25 4.68
N ILE A 425 -9.06 -12.29 4.63
CA ILE A 425 -8.74 -13.59 5.24
C ILE A 425 -7.52 -14.22 4.57
N VAL A 426 -7.47 -14.22 3.23
CA VAL A 426 -6.36 -14.80 2.46
C VAL A 426 -5.06 -14.02 2.71
N GLU A 427 -5.12 -12.69 2.72
CA GLU A 427 -3.96 -11.83 3.02
C GLU A 427 -3.43 -12.07 4.44
N SER A 428 -4.32 -12.10 5.44
CA SER A 428 -3.95 -12.35 6.84
C SER A 428 -3.33 -13.74 7.01
N PHE A 429 -3.93 -14.76 6.39
CA PHE A 429 -3.39 -16.12 6.41
C PHE A 429 -1.99 -16.20 5.76
N THR A 430 -1.80 -15.50 4.65
CA THR A 430 -0.52 -15.42 3.94
C THR A 430 0.55 -14.73 4.81
N LEU A 431 0.17 -13.68 5.56
CA LEU A 431 1.05 -13.01 6.51
C LEU A 431 1.49 -13.95 7.64
N PHE A 432 0.56 -14.67 8.28
CA PHE A 432 0.89 -15.64 9.32
C PHE A 432 1.75 -16.79 8.81
N THR A 433 1.49 -17.25 7.59
CA THR A 433 2.29 -18.27 6.92
C THR A 433 3.73 -17.80 6.71
N ASN A 434 3.91 -16.56 6.24
CA ASN A 434 5.22 -15.96 6.03
C ASN A 434 5.97 -15.76 7.36
N ASN A 435 5.28 -15.39 8.43
CA ASN A 435 5.85 -15.34 9.78
C ASN A 435 6.37 -16.70 10.23
N PHE A 436 5.59 -17.77 10.03
CA PHE A 436 6.03 -19.12 10.36
C PHE A 436 7.22 -19.56 9.50
N ALA A 437 7.22 -19.23 8.21
CA ALA A 437 8.34 -19.52 7.30
C ALA A 437 9.62 -18.78 7.71
N ALA A 438 9.52 -17.55 8.23
CA ALA A 438 10.66 -16.80 8.75
C ALA A 438 11.32 -17.51 9.94
N ILE A 439 10.53 -18.07 10.84
CA ILE A 439 10.99 -18.77 12.05
C ILE A 439 11.59 -20.13 11.70
N SER A 440 10.83 -20.95 10.96
CA SER A 440 11.15 -22.34 10.66
C SER A 440 12.15 -22.52 9.50
N GLY A 441 12.19 -21.59 8.55
CA GLY A 441 12.97 -21.73 7.32
C GLY A 441 12.41 -22.74 6.31
N ASP A 442 11.15 -23.18 6.49
CA ASP A 442 10.50 -24.13 5.60
C ASP A 442 9.82 -23.45 4.39
N SER A 443 9.41 -24.24 3.39
CA SER A 443 8.71 -23.73 2.21
C SER A 443 7.32 -23.17 2.56
N PHE A 444 6.73 -22.39 1.64
CA PHE A 444 5.43 -21.75 1.86
C PHE A 444 4.33 -22.76 2.21
N CYS A 445 4.19 -23.84 1.45
CA CYS A 445 3.12 -24.83 1.66
C CYS A 445 3.25 -25.58 2.99
N THR A 446 4.49 -25.91 3.39
CA THR A 446 4.73 -26.56 4.69
C THR A 446 4.40 -25.61 5.84
N SER A 447 4.84 -24.36 5.73
CA SER A 447 4.51 -23.30 6.69
C SER A 447 3.00 -23.05 6.75
N ALA A 448 2.31 -23.07 5.61
CA ALA A 448 0.86 -22.86 5.53
C ALA A 448 0.09 -23.95 6.31
N ARG A 449 0.51 -25.21 6.19
CA ARG A 449 -0.09 -26.31 6.96
C ARG A 449 0.10 -26.14 8.47
N ALA A 450 1.30 -25.73 8.88
CA ALA A 450 1.57 -25.46 10.29
C ALA A 450 0.74 -24.28 10.81
N THR A 451 0.65 -23.20 10.04
CA THR A 451 -0.20 -22.04 10.35
C THR A 451 -1.68 -22.43 10.43
N LEU A 452 -2.20 -23.25 9.52
CA LEU A 452 -3.58 -23.76 9.59
C LEU A 452 -3.84 -24.55 10.88
N ASN A 453 -2.90 -25.40 11.28
CA ASN A 453 -3.02 -26.17 12.52
C ASN A 453 -3.03 -25.28 13.77
N LEU A 454 -2.22 -24.22 13.78
CA LEU A 454 -2.21 -23.23 14.87
C LEU A 454 -3.51 -22.42 14.92
N LEU A 455 -3.94 -21.91 13.77
CA LEU A 455 -5.15 -21.11 13.67
C LEU A 455 -6.39 -21.93 14.01
N ARG A 456 -6.49 -23.20 13.60
CA ARG A 456 -7.65 -24.05 13.94
C ARG A 456 -7.94 -24.12 15.45
N ARG A 457 -6.91 -24.00 16.29
CA ARG A 457 -7.02 -24.08 17.75
C ARG A 457 -7.24 -22.73 18.44
N ASN A 458 -6.73 -21.64 17.86
CA ASN A 458 -6.67 -20.32 18.53
C ASN A 458 -7.06 -19.11 17.65
N PHE A 459 -7.69 -19.32 16.49
CA PHE A 459 -7.92 -18.29 15.45
C PHE A 459 -8.47 -16.96 16.00
N LEU A 460 -9.59 -17.02 16.73
CA LEU A 460 -10.31 -15.83 17.18
C LEU A 460 -9.47 -14.98 18.16
N SER A 461 -8.70 -15.62 19.03
CA SER A 461 -7.85 -14.92 20.00
C SER A 461 -6.68 -14.22 19.30
N THR A 462 -6.02 -14.91 18.37
CA THR A 462 -4.88 -14.37 17.61
C THR A 462 -5.31 -13.21 16.71
N VAL A 463 -6.40 -13.36 15.95
CA VAL A 463 -6.88 -12.32 15.03
C VAL A 463 -7.33 -11.06 15.78
N MET A 464 -8.01 -11.22 16.92
CA MET A 464 -8.45 -10.05 17.71
C MET A 464 -7.26 -9.23 18.24
N VAL A 465 -6.20 -9.90 18.69
CA VAL A 465 -4.98 -9.22 19.18
C VAL A 465 -4.27 -8.49 18.03
N GLU A 466 -4.17 -9.12 16.86
CA GLU A 466 -3.59 -8.50 15.66
C GLU A 466 -4.37 -7.25 15.23
N ILE A 467 -5.70 -7.34 15.17
CA ILE A 467 -6.57 -6.19 14.83
C ILE A 467 -6.36 -5.03 15.82
N MET A 468 -6.28 -5.33 17.12
CA MET A 468 -6.03 -4.32 18.15
C MET A 468 -4.66 -3.65 17.95
N ALA A 469 -3.60 -4.44 17.73
CA ALA A 469 -2.26 -3.92 17.48
C ALA A 469 -2.20 -3.05 16.22
N GLN A 470 -2.81 -3.49 15.12
CA GLN A 470 -2.88 -2.73 13.88
C GLN A 470 -3.68 -1.43 14.03
N THR A 471 -4.77 -1.45 14.80
CA THR A 471 -5.57 -0.26 15.08
C THR A 471 -4.75 0.80 15.83
N VAL A 472 -4.03 0.37 16.87
CA VAL A 472 -3.13 1.27 17.62
C VAL A 472 -2.03 1.82 16.71
N LEU A 473 -1.37 0.97 15.94
CA LEU A 473 -0.29 1.39 15.05
C LEU A 473 -0.77 2.36 13.97
N SER A 474 -1.94 2.10 13.37
CA SER A 474 -2.58 3.01 12.43
C SER A 474 -2.87 4.36 13.07
N GLY A 475 -3.32 4.38 14.34
CA GLY A 475 -3.49 5.62 15.11
C GLY A 475 -2.20 6.39 15.35
N ILE A 476 -1.08 5.70 15.63
CA ILE A 476 0.25 6.32 15.72
C ILE A 476 0.64 6.97 14.39
N VAL A 477 0.44 6.26 13.27
CA VAL A 477 0.76 6.77 11.93
C VAL A 477 -0.09 8.00 11.60
N LEU A 478 -1.40 7.94 11.89
CA LEU A 478 -2.33 9.03 11.64
C LEU A 478 -1.95 10.29 12.43
N THR A 479 -1.72 10.16 13.74
CA THR A 479 -1.29 11.28 14.59
C THR A 479 0.03 11.87 14.14
N THR A 480 0.99 11.01 13.76
CA THR A 480 2.28 11.44 13.20
C THR A 480 2.12 12.18 11.87
N ALA A 481 1.22 11.72 11.00
CA ALA A 481 0.93 12.37 9.72
C ALA A 481 0.32 13.77 9.91
N PHE A 482 -0.61 13.92 10.86
CA PHE A 482 -1.18 15.24 11.20
C PHE A 482 -0.13 16.22 11.73
N ILE A 483 0.78 15.75 12.60
CA ILE A 483 1.88 16.58 13.10
C ILE A 483 2.78 17.03 11.94
N ASN A 484 3.18 16.11 11.06
CA ASN A 484 4.00 16.45 9.90
C ASN A 484 3.29 17.43 8.95
N PHE A 485 2.00 17.23 8.67
CA PHE A 485 1.21 18.14 7.83
C PHE A 485 1.12 19.54 8.45
N GLY A 486 0.84 19.64 9.75
CA GLY A 486 0.78 20.91 10.47
C GLY A 486 2.10 21.67 10.44
N VAL A 487 3.22 20.99 10.71
CA VAL A 487 4.56 21.62 10.73
C VAL A 487 5.01 22.07 9.35
N VAL A 488 4.78 21.27 8.31
CA VAL A 488 5.16 21.62 6.93
C VAL A 488 4.32 22.78 6.40
N ARG A 489 3.07 22.91 6.87
CA ARG A 489 2.16 23.97 6.45
C ARG A 489 2.31 25.26 7.27
N ALA A 490 2.78 25.21 8.51
CA ALA A 490 3.01 26.39 9.36
C ALA A 490 3.85 27.52 8.72
N PRO A 491 4.93 27.26 7.94
CA PRO A 491 5.68 28.33 7.28
C PRO A 491 5.02 28.91 6.02
N PHE A 492 4.01 28.23 5.45
CA PHE A 492 3.23 28.76 4.33
C PHE A 492 1.96 29.42 4.89
N LYS A 493 1.70 30.69 4.54
CA LYS A 493 0.57 31.48 5.07
C LYS A 493 -0.68 30.63 5.32
N PRO A 494 -1.33 30.76 6.49
CA PRO A 494 -2.54 30.01 6.78
C PRO A 494 -3.54 30.28 5.66
N LEU A 495 -4.01 29.21 5.02
CA LEU A 495 -5.19 29.29 4.18
C LEU A 495 -6.29 29.84 5.10
N PRO A 496 -6.97 30.95 4.74
CA PRO A 496 -8.09 31.40 5.53
C PRO A 496 -9.07 30.22 5.62
N LEU A 497 -9.51 29.91 6.84
CA LEU A 497 -10.44 28.81 7.16
C LEU A 497 -11.73 28.84 6.31
N GLY A 498 -12.00 29.91 5.57
CA GLY A 498 -13.05 29.99 4.55
C GLY A 498 -12.85 29.11 3.30
N VAL A 499 -11.63 28.68 2.96
CA VAL A 499 -11.39 27.86 1.74
C VAL A 499 -11.75 26.38 1.96
N LEU A 500 -11.78 25.90 3.21
CA LEU A 500 -12.34 24.57 3.52
C LEU A 500 -13.86 24.53 3.28
N SER A 501 -14.56 25.67 3.42
CA SER A 501 -15.96 25.79 3.02
C SER A 501 -16.12 25.68 1.49
N SER A 502 -15.17 26.24 0.73
CA SER A 502 -15.18 26.19 -0.73
C SER A 502 -14.85 24.80 -1.29
N TYR A 503 -13.94 24.03 -0.68
CA TYR A 503 -13.64 22.66 -1.15
C TYR A 503 -14.78 21.66 -0.90
N PHE A 504 -15.58 21.85 0.14
CA PHE A 504 -16.82 21.07 0.33
C PHE A 504 -17.98 21.58 -0.55
N ALA A 505 -17.96 22.85 -0.99
CA ALA A 505 -18.97 23.41 -1.89
C ALA A 505 -18.66 23.20 -3.39
N LEU A 506 -17.40 23.06 -3.80
CA LEU A 506 -17.01 22.87 -5.21
C LEU A 506 -17.19 21.43 -5.73
N GLY A 507 -17.51 20.47 -4.85
CA GLY A 507 -17.91 19.11 -5.23
C GLY A 507 -19.34 18.99 -5.76
N SER A 508 -20.18 20.02 -5.64
CA SER A 508 -21.58 20.00 -6.09
C SER A 508 -21.87 20.86 -7.34
N SER A 509 -20.95 21.72 -7.78
CA SER A 509 -21.24 22.70 -8.85
C SER A 509 -20.94 22.25 -10.28
N HIS A 510 -20.47 21.02 -10.53
CA HIS A 510 -20.18 20.52 -11.90
C HIS A 510 -21.07 19.36 -12.39
N ARG A 511 -22.21 19.09 -11.73
CA ARG A 511 -23.26 18.15 -12.22
C ARG A 511 -24.65 18.80 -12.34
N GLY A 512 -24.70 20.02 -12.87
CA GLY A 512 -25.96 20.71 -13.15
C GLY A 512 -25.95 21.32 -14.55
N GLY A 513 -25.98 20.47 -15.58
CA GLY A 513 -25.94 20.94 -16.97
C GLY A 513 -26.12 19.83 -17.98
N CYS A 514 -27.20 19.05 -17.87
CA CYS A 514 -27.74 18.19 -18.93
C CYS A 514 -29.17 17.79 -18.55
N MET A 515 -30.12 18.70 -18.76
CA MET A 515 -31.56 18.40 -18.92
C MET A 515 -32.22 19.62 -19.56
N SER A 516 -32.09 19.71 -20.88
CA SER A 516 -32.96 20.51 -21.74
C SER A 516 -32.86 19.95 -23.17
N SER A 517 -33.51 18.82 -23.41
CA SER A 517 -34.19 18.40 -24.64
C SER A 517 -34.85 17.06 -24.37
#